data_AF-A0A4D4JVL8-F1
#
_entry.id   AF-A0A4D4JVL8-F1
#
_cell.length_a   1.000
_cell.length_b   1.000
_cell.length_c   1.000
_cell.angle_alpha   90.00
_cell.angle_beta   90.00
_cell.angle_gamma   90.00
#
_symmetry.space_group_name_H-M   'P 1'
#
loop_
_entity.id
_entity.type
_entity.pdbx_description
1 polymer ?
#
loop_
_entity_poly.entity_id
_entity_poly.type
_entity_poly.pdbx_seq_one_letter_code
_entity_poly.pdbx_strand_id
1 'polypeptide(L)'
;MFIVWGKKLVYRKLGHVADFCPICRKPRAFVLRRIGSAGHLYYVTVSQGELVGYERTCAQCGTAFNAEPTHYATVAPKPLPLPELARQTFPDLEQAWKDRLDLERQLRRDPHALHADDRKALIRSPFLLLSPKVEKRFASTHFDKEVGIAALVALGLMMAGPALVRKVAPDSADLAVLVCMALGVVLVIVQIALAGGRFMRREVLPVLAKCLRPLQPTPGELQAVMAELKTLRHKMATKLTLPELVAQIAGPRGDR
;
A
#
# COMPACT_ATOMS: atom_id res chain seq x y z
N MET A 1 4.29 -6.75 -35.95
CA MET A 1 4.15 -5.45 -35.27
C MET A 1 3.10 -5.59 -34.19
N PHE A 2 3.48 -5.53 -32.90
CA PHE A 2 2.52 -5.68 -31.80
C PHE A 2 2.00 -4.30 -31.40
N ILE A 3 0.69 -4.08 -31.51
CA ILE A 3 0.01 -2.87 -31.03
C ILE A 3 -0.49 -3.15 -29.62
N VAL A 4 0.04 -2.43 -28.62
CA VAL A 4 -0.42 -2.52 -27.23
C VAL A 4 -1.48 -1.45 -26.99
N TRP A 5 -2.75 -1.87 -27.04
CA TRP A 5 -3.93 -1.03 -26.80
C TRP A 5 -4.68 -1.51 -25.55
N GLY A 6 -5.11 -0.56 -24.70
CA GLY A 6 -5.84 -0.86 -23.48
C GLY A 6 -6.36 0.40 -22.78
N LYS A 7 -7.08 0.23 -21.66
CA LYS A 7 -7.51 1.31 -20.77
C LYS A 7 -6.57 1.42 -19.58
N LYS A 8 -6.11 2.63 -19.26
CA LYS A 8 -5.24 2.92 -18.12
C LYS A 8 -5.88 3.98 -17.23
N LEU A 9 -5.81 3.77 -15.92
CA LEU A 9 -6.25 4.78 -14.95
C LEU A 9 -5.25 5.94 -14.92
N VAL A 10 -5.77 7.15 -15.08
CA VAL A 10 -5.04 8.42 -15.01
C VAL A 10 -5.48 9.15 -13.75
N TYR A 11 -4.52 9.53 -12.92
CA TYR A 11 -4.76 10.21 -11.66
C TYR A 11 -4.36 11.68 -11.81
N ARG A 12 -5.28 12.60 -11.58
CA ARG A 12 -5.03 14.05 -11.61
C ARG A 12 -5.25 14.65 -10.23
N LYS A 13 -4.24 15.31 -9.66
CA LYS A 13 -4.37 16.04 -8.39
C LYS A 13 -5.31 17.24 -8.59
N LEU A 14 -6.31 17.35 -7.72
CA LEU A 14 -7.22 18.51 -7.66
C LEU A 14 -6.79 19.49 -6.58
N GLY A 15 -6.31 18.98 -5.44
CA GLY A 15 -5.85 19.81 -4.34
C GLY A 15 -5.86 19.05 -3.02
N HIS A 16 -6.24 19.75 -1.96
CA HIS A 16 -6.22 19.27 -0.58
C HIS A 16 -7.57 19.50 0.09
N VAL A 17 -7.97 18.55 0.93
CA VAL A 17 -9.22 18.59 1.72
C VAL A 17 -8.98 18.00 3.11
N ALA A 18 -9.79 18.39 4.09
CA ALA A 18 -9.79 17.76 5.40
C ALA A 18 -10.94 16.77 5.50
N ASP A 19 -10.69 15.62 6.11
CA ASP A 19 -11.71 14.58 6.29
C ASP A 19 -11.28 13.61 7.41
N PHE A 20 -12.12 12.66 7.80
CA PHE A 20 -11.77 11.59 8.73
C PHE A 20 -10.96 10.50 8.02
N CYS A 21 -9.89 10.02 8.68
CA CYS A 21 -9.08 8.91 8.21
C CYS A 21 -9.35 7.66 9.04
N PRO A 22 -9.95 6.59 8.49
CA PRO A 22 -10.27 5.38 9.25
C PRO A 22 -9.03 4.58 9.69
N ILE A 23 -7.89 4.75 9.00
CA ILE A 23 -6.62 4.14 9.37
C ILE A 23 -5.90 4.93 10.48
N CYS A 24 -5.91 6.26 10.40
CA CYS A 24 -5.33 7.12 11.45
C CYS A 24 -6.26 7.31 12.65
N ARG A 25 -7.56 6.98 12.51
CA ARG A 25 -8.61 7.12 13.52
C ARG A 25 -8.86 8.54 14.00
N LYS A 26 -8.63 9.53 13.13
CA LYS A 26 -8.85 10.96 13.42
C LYS A 26 -8.94 11.81 12.16
N PRO A 27 -9.43 13.06 12.26
CA PRO A 27 -9.38 14.01 11.16
C PRO A 27 -7.94 14.23 10.67
N ARG A 28 -7.76 14.27 9.35
CA ARG A 28 -6.45 14.44 8.68
C ARG A 28 -6.61 15.24 7.40
N ALA A 29 -5.50 15.78 6.91
CA ALA A 29 -5.42 16.33 5.58
C ALA A 29 -5.29 15.21 4.55
N PHE A 30 -5.93 15.41 3.40
CA PHE A 30 -5.93 14.50 2.27
C PHE A 30 -5.49 15.22 0.99
N VAL A 31 -4.90 14.46 0.08
CA VAL A 31 -4.72 14.86 -1.33
C VAL A 31 -5.90 14.32 -2.12
N LEU A 32 -6.71 15.21 -2.70
CA LEU A 32 -7.84 14.84 -3.54
C LEU A 32 -7.39 14.68 -5.00
N ARG A 33 -7.79 13.57 -5.63
CA ARG A 33 -7.49 13.24 -7.01
C ARG A 33 -8.74 12.85 -7.79
N ARG A 34 -8.80 13.28 -9.04
CA ARG A 34 -9.72 12.74 -10.06
C ARG A 34 -9.10 11.48 -10.64
N ILE A 35 -9.88 10.42 -10.76
CA ILE A 35 -9.53 9.18 -11.45
C ILE A 35 -10.25 9.19 -12.80
N GLY A 36 -9.48 9.18 -13.88
CA GLY A 36 -9.99 8.99 -15.24
C GLY A 36 -9.54 7.66 -15.84
N SER A 37 -10.27 7.15 -16.82
CA SER A 37 -9.89 6.00 -17.65
C SER A 37 -9.59 6.48 -19.07
N ALA A 38 -8.33 6.40 -19.48
CA ALA A 38 -7.89 6.82 -20.80
C ALA A 38 -7.43 5.62 -21.62
N GLY A 39 -7.78 5.60 -22.90
CA GLY A 39 -7.14 4.72 -23.87
C GLY A 39 -5.65 5.06 -23.98
N HIS A 40 -4.80 4.03 -24.09
CA HIS A 40 -3.38 4.23 -24.38
C HIS A 40 -2.96 3.47 -25.63
N LEU A 41 -2.03 4.05 -26.37
CA LEU A 41 -1.27 3.41 -27.44
C LEU A 41 0.20 3.42 -26.99
N TYR A 42 0.86 2.26 -26.92
CA TYR A 42 2.25 2.16 -26.44
C TYR A 42 2.49 2.84 -25.07
N TYR A 43 1.59 2.63 -24.12
CA TYR A 43 1.64 3.18 -22.75
C TYR A 43 1.49 4.72 -22.62
N VAL A 44 1.37 5.45 -23.74
CA VAL A 44 1.09 6.89 -23.76
C VAL A 44 -0.42 7.12 -23.79
N THR A 45 -0.93 7.86 -22.80
CA THR A 45 -2.34 8.27 -22.73
C THR A 45 -2.52 9.63 -23.39
N VAL A 46 -3.42 9.74 -24.37
CA VAL A 46 -3.62 10.97 -25.16
C VAL A 46 -4.55 11.98 -24.47
N SER A 47 -5.25 11.60 -23.39
CA SER A 47 -6.19 12.47 -22.67
C SER A 47 -6.30 12.15 -21.17
N GLN A 48 -7.04 12.98 -20.44
CA GLN A 48 -7.37 12.75 -19.02
C GLN A 48 -8.40 11.63 -18.80
N GLY A 49 -8.94 11.07 -19.88
CA GLY A 49 -9.90 9.97 -19.84
C GLY A 49 -11.28 10.31 -19.29
N GLU A 50 -12.19 9.38 -19.49
CA GLU A 50 -13.55 9.39 -18.94
C GLU A 50 -13.50 9.30 -17.42
N LEU A 51 -14.32 10.08 -16.70
CA LEU A 51 -14.31 10.11 -15.24
C LEU A 51 -14.76 8.76 -14.69
N VAL A 52 -13.91 8.11 -13.89
CA VAL A 52 -14.23 6.87 -13.18
C VAL A 52 -14.63 7.15 -11.73
N GLY A 53 -14.07 8.21 -11.13
CA GLY A 53 -14.40 8.60 -9.77
C GLY A 53 -13.37 9.53 -9.16
N TYR A 54 -13.41 9.65 -7.84
CA TYR A 54 -12.49 10.47 -7.06
C TYR A 54 -11.90 9.66 -5.92
N GLU A 55 -10.67 10.01 -5.58
CA GLU A 55 -9.92 9.37 -4.51
C GLU A 55 -9.27 10.43 -3.64
N ARG A 56 -9.27 10.18 -2.33
CA ARG A 56 -8.54 10.97 -1.35
C ARG A 56 -7.45 10.12 -0.72
N THR A 57 -6.22 10.60 -0.74
CA THR A 57 -5.10 9.93 -0.07
C THR A 57 -4.72 10.67 1.20
N CYS A 58 -4.73 9.99 2.34
CA CYS A 58 -4.36 10.58 3.63
C CYS A 58 -2.89 11.03 3.60
N ALA A 59 -2.62 12.30 3.92
CA ALA A 59 -1.27 12.84 3.92
C ALA A 59 -0.37 12.22 5.01
N GLN A 60 -0.95 11.62 6.05
CA GLN A 60 -0.20 10.99 7.14
C GLN A 60 0.15 9.52 6.87
N CYS A 61 -0.82 8.68 6.49
CA CYS A 61 -0.61 7.24 6.35
C CYS A 61 -0.50 6.78 4.90
N GLY A 62 -0.74 7.66 3.93
CA GLY A 62 -0.66 7.35 2.50
C GLY A 62 -1.76 6.40 1.98
N THR A 63 -2.74 6.03 2.81
CA THR A 63 -3.85 5.20 2.37
C THR A 63 -4.82 6.01 1.51
N ALA A 64 -5.16 5.45 0.36
CA ALA A 64 -6.17 5.97 -0.55
C ALA A 64 -7.56 5.45 -0.16
N PHE A 65 -8.56 6.33 -0.24
CA PHE A 65 -9.97 6.02 -0.05
C PHE A 65 -10.78 6.65 -1.17
N ASN A 66 -11.95 6.08 -1.47
CA ASN A 66 -12.90 6.74 -2.34
C ASN A 66 -13.29 8.10 -1.74
N ALA A 67 -13.42 9.09 -2.62
CA ALA A 67 -13.85 10.42 -2.26
C ALA A 67 -15.18 10.72 -2.93
N GLU A 68 -16.02 11.43 -2.19
CA GLU A 68 -17.30 11.94 -2.67
C GLU A 68 -17.17 13.47 -2.69
N PRO A 69 -16.93 14.09 -3.87
CA PRO A 69 -16.61 15.52 -3.93
C PRO A 69 -17.71 16.42 -3.38
N THR A 70 -18.95 15.96 -3.37
CA THR A 70 -20.11 16.69 -2.82
C THR A 70 -20.04 16.90 -1.32
N HIS A 71 -19.23 16.13 -0.58
CA HIS A 71 -18.97 16.37 0.84
C HIS A 71 -18.08 17.59 1.09
N TYR A 72 -17.39 18.09 0.06
CA TYR A 72 -16.45 19.19 0.22
C TYR A 72 -17.06 20.49 -0.31
N ALA A 73 -17.08 21.52 0.54
CA ALA A 73 -17.52 22.86 0.14
C ALA A 73 -16.57 23.47 -0.89
N THR A 74 -15.26 23.29 -0.70
CA THR A 74 -14.21 23.74 -1.62
C THR A 74 -13.00 22.80 -1.57
N VAL A 75 -12.06 22.97 -2.50
CA VAL A 75 -10.79 22.23 -2.53
C VAL A 75 -9.63 23.22 -2.47
N ALA A 76 -8.75 23.09 -1.48
CA ALA A 76 -7.61 23.98 -1.33
C ALA A 76 -6.50 23.62 -2.34
N PRO A 77 -5.96 24.59 -3.12
CA PRO A 77 -4.94 24.29 -4.11
C PRO A 77 -3.59 23.93 -3.49
N LYS A 78 -3.32 24.48 -2.30
CA LYS A 78 -2.07 24.30 -1.53
C LYS A 78 -2.35 23.56 -0.21
N PRO A 79 -1.35 22.85 0.34
CA PRO A 79 -1.49 22.25 1.66
C PRO A 79 -1.63 23.37 2.71
N LEU A 80 -2.57 23.20 3.64
CA LEU A 80 -2.82 24.11 4.75
C LEU A 80 -2.81 23.33 6.08
N PRO A 81 -2.63 24.01 7.22
CA PRO A 81 -2.86 23.42 8.53
C PRO A 81 -4.27 22.81 8.62
N LEU A 82 -4.39 21.67 9.32
CA LEU A 82 -5.64 20.91 9.38
C LEU A 82 -6.85 21.75 9.84
N PRO A 83 -6.77 22.63 10.86
CA PRO A 83 -7.93 23.43 11.28
C PRO A 83 -8.41 24.39 10.19
N GLU A 84 -7.49 25.03 9.47
CA GLU A 84 -7.82 25.93 8.36
C GLU A 84 -8.42 25.15 7.19
N LEU A 85 -7.81 24.00 6.86
CA LEU A 85 -8.29 23.13 5.80
C LEU A 85 -9.69 22.59 6.08
N ALA A 86 -9.99 22.23 7.34
CA ALA A 86 -11.32 21.80 7.76
C ALA A 86 -12.34 22.92 7.59
N ARG A 87 -12.07 24.12 8.12
CA ARG A 87 -12.97 25.28 7.98
C ARG A 87 -13.26 25.63 6.52
N GLN A 88 -12.28 25.50 5.63
CA GLN A 88 -12.43 25.84 4.21
C GLN A 88 -13.13 24.74 3.40
N THR A 89 -12.75 23.48 3.61
CA THR A 89 -13.11 22.38 2.71
C THR A 89 -14.23 21.50 3.23
N PHE A 90 -14.37 21.35 4.55
CA PHE A 90 -15.41 20.52 5.17
C PHE A 90 -15.82 21.12 6.54
N PRO A 91 -16.56 22.25 6.55
CA PRO A 91 -16.89 22.98 7.78
C PRO A 91 -17.61 22.10 8.82
N ASP A 92 -18.50 21.23 8.35
CA ASP A 92 -19.32 20.36 9.19
C ASP A 92 -18.66 19.00 9.50
N LEU A 93 -17.33 18.87 9.33
CA LEU A 93 -16.60 17.61 9.49
C LEU A 93 -16.88 16.93 10.85
N GLU A 94 -16.88 17.70 11.94
CA GLU A 94 -17.13 17.15 13.27
C GLU A 94 -18.56 16.61 13.43
N GLN A 95 -19.54 17.29 12.84
CA GLN A 95 -20.93 16.86 12.87
C GLN A 95 -21.16 15.66 11.95
N ALA A 96 -20.59 15.68 10.73
CA ALA A 96 -20.70 14.60 9.76
C ALA A 96 -20.06 13.28 10.26
N TRP A 97 -19.02 13.38 11.09
CA TRP A 97 -18.32 12.22 11.66
C TRP A 97 -18.54 12.05 13.17
N LYS A 98 -19.58 12.66 13.74
CA LYS A 98 -19.82 12.69 15.20
C LYS A 98 -19.76 11.30 15.82
N ASP A 99 -20.59 10.37 15.34
CA ASP A 99 -20.68 9.00 15.86
C ASP A 99 -19.33 8.28 15.79
N ARG A 100 -18.61 8.47 14.69
CA ARG A 100 -17.28 7.87 14.52
C ARG A 100 -16.27 8.47 15.50
N LEU A 101 -16.29 9.79 15.69
CA LEU A 101 -15.39 10.48 16.62
C LEU A 101 -15.72 10.15 18.09
N ASP A 102 -16.99 9.96 18.42
CA ASP A 102 -17.45 9.45 19.72
C ASP A 102 -16.90 8.05 19.98
N LEU A 103 -17.02 7.13 19.01
CA LEU A 103 -16.46 5.78 19.11
C LEU A 103 -14.93 5.79 19.31
N GLU A 104 -14.20 6.66 18.60
CA GLU A 104 -12.76 6.82 18.79
C GLU A 104 -12.40 7.50 20.13
N ARG A 105 -13.30 8.27 20.73
CA ARG A 105 -13.15 8.80 22.09
C ARG A 105 -13.38 7.69 23.12
N GLN A 106 -14.38 6.84 22.94
CA GLN A 106 -14.63 5.67 23.79
C GLN A 106 -13.46 4.69 23.74
N LEU A 107 -12.99 4.33 22.55
CA LEU A 107 -11.82 3.47 22.35
C LEU A 107 -10.58 3.98 23.09
N ARG A 108 -10.36 5.29 23.12
CA ARG A 108 -9.22 5.90 23.83
C ARG A 108 -9.34 5.84 25.35
N ARG A 109 -10.57 5.86 25.88
CA ARG A 109 -10.84 5.78 27.32
C ARG A 109 -10.70 4.35 27.81
N ASP A 110 -11.37 3.43 27.14
CA ASP A 110 -11.32 2.00 27.47
C ASP A 110 -11.56 1.14 26.21
N PRO A 111 -10.51 0.55 25.63
CA PRO A 111 -10.63 -0.37 24.50
C PRO A 111 -11.39 -1.67 24.80
N HIS A 112 -11.51 -2.06 26.07
CA HIS A 112 -12.17 -3.30 26.50
C HIS A 112 -13.65 -3.10 26.80
N ALA A 113 -14.10 -1.85 27.01
CA ALA A 113 -15.51 -1.49 27.17
C ALA A 113 -16.29 -1.43 25.84
N LEU A 114 -15.65 -1.71 24.70
CA LEU A 114 -16.34 -1.78 23.41
C LEU A 114 -17.17 -3.06 23.30
N HIS A 115 -18.35 -2.95 22.68
CA HIS A 115 -19.15 -4.11 22.34
C HIS A 115 -18.36 -5.08 21.46
N ALA A 116 -18.55 -6.39 21.64
CA ALA A 116 -17.75 -7.42 20.96
C ALA A 116 -17.81 -7.29 19.43
N ASP A 117 -18.99 -6.98 18.89
CA ASP A 117 -19.18 -6.79 17.45
C ASP A 117 -18.47 -5.55 16.91
N ASP A 118 -18.55 -4.42 17.62
CA ASP A 118 -17.85 -3.19 17.25
C ASP A 118 -16.33 -3.39 17.29
N ARG A 119 -15.85 -4.07 18.33
CA ARG A 119 -14.44 -4.41 18.46
C ARG A 119 -13.97 -5.28 17.29
N LYS A 120 -14.70 -6.33 16.96
CA LYS A 120 -14.41 -7.19 15.80
C LYS A 120 -14.40 -6.38 14.50
N ALA A 121 -15.40 -5.53 14.28
CA ALA A 121 -15.48 -4.67 13.10
C ALA A 121 -14.31 -3.68 13.01
N LEU A 122 -13.90 -3.09 14.14
CA LEU A 122 -12.77 -2.15 14.23
C LEU A 122 -11.41 -2.83 14.01
N ILE A 123 -11.26 -4.10 14.40
CA ILE A 123 -10.06 -4.90 14.11
C ILE A 123 -10.05 -5.29 12.63
N ARG A 124 -11.20 -5.68 12.06
CA ARG A 124 -11.35 -6.12 10.67
C ARG A 124 -11.20 -4.99 9.65
N SER A 125 -11.74 -3.81 9.94
CA SER A 125 -11.82 -2.69 8.99
C SER A 125 -10.47 -2.28 8.36
N PRO A 126 -9.37 -2.11 9.11
CA PRO A 126 -8.06 -1.77 8.55
C PRO A 126 -7.56 -2.78 7.52
N PHE A 127 -7.91 -4.06 7.69
CA PHE A 127 -7.54 -5.09 6.75
C PHE A 127 -8.25 -4.91 5.40
N LEU A 128 -9.58 -4.73 5.44
CA LEU A 128 -10.38 -4.51 4.24
C LEU A 128 -9.95 -3.23 3.51
N LEU A 129 -9.69 -2.15 4.25
CA LEU A 129 -9.26 -0.87 3.69
C LEU A 129 -7.89 -0.92 3.03
N LEU A 130 -6.97 -1.77 3.51
CA LEU A 130 -5.65 -1.95 2.91
C LEU A 130 -5.63 -3.03 1.81
N SER A 131 -6.64 -3.89 1.72
CA SER A 131 -6.67 -4.98 0.74
C SER A 131 -6.53 -4.51 -0.71
N PRO A 132 -7.22 -3.44 -1.18
CA PRO A 132 -7.04 -2.96 -2.55
C PRO A 132 -5.60 -2.56 -2.88
N LYS A 133 -4.87 -1.96 -1.92
CA LYS A 133 -3.45 -1.59 -2.07
C LYS A 133 -2.59 -2.84 -2.27
N VAL A 134 -2.86 -3.90 -1.50
CA VAL A 134 -2.17 -5.18 -1.60
C VAL A 134 -2.53 -5.89 -2.91
N GLU A 135 -3.81 -5.98 -3.24
CA GLU A 135 -4.29 -6.65 -4.45
C GLU A 135 -3.71 -6.03 -5.72
N LYS A 136 -3.72 -4.69 -5.81
CA LYS A 136 -3.09 -3.96 -6.92
C LYS A 136 -1.59 -4.27 -7.03
N ARG A 137 -0.87 -4.30 -5.90
CA ARG A 137 0.57 -4.58 -5.88
C ARG A 137 0.92 -6.01 -6.31
N PHE A 138 0.04 -6.97 -6.06
CA PHE A 138 0.22 -8.38 -6.40
C PHE A 138 -0.55 -8.81 -7.67
N ALA A 139 -1.20 -7.87 -8.37
CA ALA A 139 -1.83 -8.13 -9.67
C ALA A 139 -0.82 -8.00 -10.84
N SER A 140 0.31 -7.32 -10.62
CA SER A 140 1.35 -7.11 -11.62
C SER A 140 2.75 -7.25 -11.01
N THR A 141 3.72 -7.68 -11.81
CA THR A 141 5.13 -7.69 -11.42
C THR A 141 5.62 -6.25 -11.34
N HIS A 142 6.10 -5.83 -10.17
CA HIS A 142 6.77 -4.54 -10.03
C HIS A 142 8.26 -4.76 -9.74
N PHE A 143 9.09 -4.06 -10.51
CA PHE A 143 10.52 -3.95 -10.28
C PHE A 143 10.76 -2.92 -9.19
N ASP A 144 11.18 -3.39 -8.01
CA ASP A 144 11.73 -2.51 -6.97
C ASP A 144 13.23 -2.28 -7.21
N LYS A 145 13.84 -1.40 -6.40
CA LYS A 145 15.24 -1.03 -6.56
C LYS A 145 16.15 -2.25 -6.38
N GLU A 146 15.81 -3.13 -5.45
CA GLU A 146 16.53 -4.36 -5.16
C GLU A 146 16.52 -5.33 -6.36
N VAL A 147 15.39 -5.50 -7.04
CA VAL A 147 15.33 -6.27 -8.30
C VAL A 147 16.16 -5.60 -9.40
N GLY A 148 16.12 -4.26 -9.50
CA GLY A 148 16.95 -3.52 -10.46
C GLY A 148 18.45 -3.71 -10.23
N ILE A 149 18.91 -3.64 -8.97
CA ILE A 149 20.31 -3.92 -8.59
C ILE A 149 20.68 -5.35 -8.93
N ALA A 150 19.81 -6.32 -8.63
CA ALA A 150 20.06 -7.73 -8.97
C ALA A 150 20.16 -7.97 -10.47
N ALA A 151 19.36 -7.27 -11.29
CA ALA A 151 19.49 -7.31 -12.74
C ALA A 151 20.83 -6.74 -13.22
N LEU A 152 21.32 -5.64 -12.62
CA LEU A 152 22.64 -5.08 -12.93
C LEU A 152 23.78 -6.03 -12.51
N VAL A 153 23.66 -6.66 -11.33
CA VAL A 153 24.63 -7.66 -10.87
C VAL A 153 24.63 -8.89 -11.79
N ALA A 154 23.46 -9.37 -12.21
CA ALA A 154 23.34 -10.47 -13.16
C ALA A 154 24.00 -10.13 -14.50
N LEU A 155 23.81 -8.91 -15.01
CA LEU A 155 24.46 -8.44 -16.23
C LEU A 155 25.98 -8.36 -16.06
N GLY A 156 26.46 -7.81 -14.95
CA GLY A 156 27.88 -7.77 -14.62
C GLY A 156 28.49 -9.17 -14.52
N LEU A 157 27.79 -10.11 -13.88
CA LEU A 157 28.21 -11.51 -13.74
C LEU A 157 28.31 -12.21 -15.10
N MET A 158 27.38 -11.95 -16.01
CA MET A 158 27.41 -12.50 -17.37
C MET A 158 28.58 -11.96 -18.20
N MET A 159 28.98 -10.70 -18.01
CA MET A 159 30.10 -10.10 -18.76
C MET A 159 31.46 -10.46 -18.16
N ALA A 160 31.62 -10.27 -16.84
CA ALA A 160 32.91 -10.41 -16.16
C ALA A 160 33.21 -11.86 -15.79
N GLY A 161 32.20 -12.67 -15.46
CA GLY A 161 32.37 -14.04 -14.99
C GLY A 161 33.12 -14.93 -15.99
N PRO A 162 32.63 -15.08 -17.23
CA PRO A 162 33.31 -15.88 -18.25
C PRO A 162 34.69 -15.34 -18.61
N ALA A 163 34.87 -14.01 -18.63
CA ALA A 163 36.16 -13.38 -18.90
C ALA A 163 37.20 -13.69 -17.81
N LEU A 164 36.78 -13.76 -16.54
CA LEU A 164 37.63 -14.17 -15.42
C LEU A 164 37.96 -15.66 -15.47
N VAL A 165 36.97 -16.52 -15.73
CA VAL A 165 37.20 -17.97 -15.84
C VAL A 165 38.15 -18.29 -16.99
N ARG A 166 38.00 -17.62 -18.14
CA ARG A 166 38.89 -17.81 -19.29
C ARG A 166 40.37 -17.54 -18.97
N LYS A 167 40.67 -16.66 -18.01
CA LYS A 167 42.06 -16.38 -17.60
C LYS A 167 42.67 -17.49 -16.73
N VAL A 168 41.86 -18.27 -16.03
CA VAL A 168 42.31 -19.26 -15.03
C VAL A 168 42.12 -20.69 -15.54
N ALA A 169 41.00 -20.96 -16.21
CA ALA A 169 40.62 -22.26 -16.77
C ALA A 169 39.99 -22.06 -18.17
N PRO A 170 40.82 -21.89 -19.21
CA PRO A 170 40.36 -21.60 -20.58
C PRO A 170 39.37 -22.64 -21.11
N ASP A 171 39.60 -23.92 -20.82
CA ASP A 171 38.78 -25.05 -21.29
C ASP A 171 37.38 -25.07 -20.66
N SER A 172 37.16 -24.31 -19.59
CA SER A 172 35.87 -24.19 -18.89
C SER A 172 35.11 -22.92 -19.23
N ALA A 173 35.60 -22.10 -20.17
CA ALA A 173 35.01 -20.79 -20.45
C ALA A 173 33.57 -20.87 -20.99
N ASP A 174 33.26 -21.85 -21.84
CA ASP A 174 31.91 -22.03 -22.40
C ASP A 174 30.92 -22.47 -21.33
N LEU A 175 31.34 -23.37 -20.43
CA LEU A 175 30.55 -23.78 -19.27
C LEU A 175 30.32 -22.61 -18.31
N ALA A 176 31.32 -21.73 -18.14
CA ALA A 176 31.21 -20.56 -17.28
C ALA A 176 30.13 -19.57 -17.77
N VAL A 177 29.94 -19.41 -19.08
CA VAL A 177 28.84 -18.60 -19.63
C VAL A 177 27.49 -19.12 -19.16
N LEU A 178 27.25 -20.42 -19.29
CA LEU A 178 26.00 -21.06 -18.88
C LEU A 178 25.76 -20.95 -17.37
N VAL A 179 26.80 -21.18 -16.56
CA VAL A 179 26.72 -21.09 -15.10
C VAL A 179 26.45 -19.65 -14.65
N CYS A 180 27.19 -18.66 -15.18
CA CYS A 180 26.99 -17.25 -14.85
C CYS A 180 25.59 -16.76 -15.26
N MET A 181 25.09 -17.19 -16.41
CA MET A 181 23.72 -16.90 -16.85
C MET A 181 22.69 -17.51 -15.92
N ALA A 182 22.82 -18.80 -15.58
CA ALA A 182 21.90 -19.48 -14.66
C ALA A 182 21.88 -18.82 -13.28
N LEU A 183 23.04 -18.48 -12.72
CA LEU A 183 23.16 -17.77 -11.44
C LEU A 183 22.51 -16.38 -11.51
N GLY A 184 22.73 -15.64 -12.58
CA GLY A 184 22.10 -14.34 -12.80
C GLY A 184 20.57 -14.42 -12.84
N VAL A 185 20.02 -15.39 -13.58
CA VAL A 185 18.57 -15.63 -13.65
C VAL A 185 18.00 -16.01 -12.29
N VAL A 186 18.64 -16.94 -11.57
CA VAL A 186 18.22 -17.37 -10.22
C VAL A 186 18.21 -16.18 -9.27
N LEU A 187 19.26 -15.34 -9.29
CA LEU A 187 19.34 -14.14 -8.45
C LEU A 187 18.14 -13.21 -8.68
N VAL A 188 17.80 -12.93 -9.94
CA VAL A 188 16.68 -12.04 -10.29
C VAL A 188 15.34 -12.66 -9.85
N ILE A 189 15.12 -13.96 -10.09
CA ILE A 189 13.90 -14.66 -9.69
C ILE A 189 13.71 -14.61 -8.18
N VAL A 190 14.76 -14.89 -7.40
CA VAL A 190 14.72 -14.83 -5.94
C VAL A 190 14.36 -13.41 -5.48
N GLN A 191 14.94 -12.38 -6.09
CA GLN A 191 14.63 -10.99 -5.70
C GLN A 191 13.21 -10.57 -6.05
N ILE A 192 12.65 -11.05 -7.16
CA ILE A 192 11.24 -10.84 -7.51
C ILE A 192 10.33 -11.53 -6.49
N ALA A 193 10.65 -12.77 -6.09
CA ALA A 193 9.87 -13.51 -5.09
C ALA A 193 9.86 -12.80 -3.72
N LEU A 194 10.99 -12.21 -3.32
CA LEU A 194 11.13 -11.47 -2.06
C LEU A 194 10.52 -10.06 -2.09
N ALA A 195 10.30 -9.47 -3.27
CA ALA A 195 9.78 -8.11 -3.41
C ALA A 195 8.40 -7.92 -2.75
N GLY A 196 7.55 -8.95 -2.83
CA GLY A 196 6.24 -8.94 -2.18
C GLY A 196 6.33 -8.83 -0.65
N GLY A 197 7.24 -9.59 -0.04
CA GLY A 197 7.48 -9.54 1.41
C GLY A 197 8.03 -8.18 1.87
N ARG A 198 8.99 -7.62 1.11
CA ARG A 198 9.53 -6.27 1.37
C ARG A 198 8.42 -5.22 1.35
N PHE A 199 7.54 -5.27 0.35
CA PHE A 199 6.39 -4.37 0.26
C PHE A 199 5.48 -4.51 1.49
N MET A 200 5.09 -5.73 1.87
CA MET A 200 4.23 -5.94 3.04
C MET A 200 4.86 -5.33 4.31
N ARG A 201 6.15 -5.59 4.56
CA ARG A 201 6.87 -5.09 5.74
C ARG A 201 7.07 -3.58 5.74
N ARG A 202 7.30 -2.96 4.59
CA ARG A 202 7.56 -1.50 4.49
C ARG A 202 6.29 -0.66 4.45
N GLU A 203 5.25 -1.13 3.77
CA GLU A 203 4.11 -0.28 3.36
C GLU A 203 2.77 -0.65 4.01
N VAL A 204 2.61 -1.90 4.46
CA VAL A 204 1.33 -2.42 4.97
C VAL A 204 1.41 -2.67 6.47
N LEU A 205 2.42 -3.43 6.90
CA LEU A 205 2.62 -3.84 8.28
C LEU A 205 2.71 -2.66 9.26
N PRO A 206 3.48 -1.57 8.99
CA PRO A 206 3.58 -0.46 9.93
C PRO A 206 2.26 0.31 10.06
N VAL A 207 1.55 0.48 8.94
CA VAL A 207 0.26 1.18 8.89
C VAL A 207 -0.82 0.39 9.62
N LEU A 208 -0.88 -0.93 9.37
CA LEU A 208 -1.80 -1.85 10.01
C LEU A 208 -1.55 -1.91 11.52
N ALA A 209 -0.29 -2.10 11.94
CA ALA A 209 0.08 -2.13 13.36
C ALA A 209 -0.25 -0.82 14.06
N LYS A 210 0.04 0.34 13.44
CA LYS A 210 -0.31 1.67 13.99
C LYS A 210 -1.81 1.83 14.20
N CYS A 211 -2.63 1.31 13.28
CA CYS A 211 -4.08 1.38 13.37
C CYS A 211 -4.65 0.41 14.43
N LEU A 212 -4.05 -0.77 14.60
CA LEU A 212 -4.51 -1.80 15.52
C LEU A 212 -4.02 -1.62 16.96
N ARG A 213 -2.89 -0.94 17.16
CA ARG A 213 -2.29 -0.77 18.50
C ARG A 213 -3.25 -0.19 19.55
N PRO A 214 -4.09 0.83 19.26
CA PRO A 214 -5.07 1.33 20.24
C PRO A 214 -6.12 0.30 20.67
N LEU A 215 -6.41 -0.70 19.83
CA LEU A 215 -7.37 -1.76 20.14
C LEU A 215 -6.77 -2.86 21.01
N GLN A 216 -5.45 -2.97 21.08
CA GLN A 216 -4.74 -4.05 21.78
C GLN A 216 -5.34 -5.43 21.44
N PRO A 217 -5.37 -5.82 20.14
CA PRO A 217 -6.00 -7.06 19.74
C PRO A 217 -5.20 -8.26 20.26
N THR A 218 -5.90 -9.29 20.70
CA THR A 218 -5.29 -10.56 21.06
C THR A 218 -4.84 -11.33 19.81
N PRO A 219 -3.87 -12.25 19.92
CA PRO A 219 -3.49 -13.11 18.80
C PRO A 219 -4.67 -13.90 18.22
N GLY A 220 -5.62 -14.34 19.07
CA GLY A 220 -6.82 -15.05 18.64
C GLY A 220 -7.77 -14.19 17.80
N GLU A 221 -7.97 -12.93 18.17
CA GLU A 221 -8.78 -11.98 17.38
C GLU A 221 -8.16 -11.72 16.00
N LEU A 222 -6.83 -11.53 15.95
CA LEU A 222 -6.11 -11.36 14.69
C LEU A 222 -6.18 -12.60 13.82
N GLN A 223 -6.01 -13.79 14.41
CA GLN A 223 -6.11 -15.06 13.70
C GLN A 223 -7.51 -15.27 13.11
N ALA A 224 -8.57 -14.95 13.86
CA ALA A 224 -9.94 -15.04 13.38
C ALA A 224 -10.19 -14.13 12.18
N VAL A 225 -9.75 -12.87 12.24
CA VAL A 225 -9.87 -11.92 11.12
C VAL A 225 -9.06 -12.38 9.91
N MET A 226 -7.83 -12.86 10.10
CA MET A 226 -7.01 -13.39 9.01
C MET A 226 -7.62 -14.64 8.37
N ALA A 227 -8.22 -15.54 9.17
CA ALA A 227 -8.93 -16.71 8.68
C ALA A 227 -10.13 -16.30 7.82
N GLU A 228 -10.92 -15.33 8.28
CA GLU A 228 -12.05 -14.78 7.52
C GLU A 228 -11.61 -14.14 6.19
N LEU A 229 -10.53 -13.35 6.20
CA LEU A 229 -10.01 -12.75 4.97
C LEU A 229 -9.48 -13.81 3.99
N LYS A 230 -8.99 -14.95 4.51
CA LYS A 230 -8.56 -16.09 3.69
C LYS A 230 -9.76 -16.77 3.03
N THR A 231 -10.89 -16.93 3.73
CA THR A 231 -12.12 -17.47 3.11
C THR A 231 -12.66 -16.55 2.02
N LEU A 232 -12.57 -15.23 2.24
CA LEU A 232 -12.90 -14.20 1.24
C LEU A 232 -11.83 -14.03 0.14
N ARG A 233 -10.77 -14.84 0.15
CA ARG A 233 -9.68 -14.85 -0.85
C ARG A 233 -8.91 -13.52 -0.99
N HIS A 234 -8.90 -12.68 0.05
CA HIS A 234 -8.07 -11.50 0.05
C HIS A 234 -6.59 -11.88 0.10
N LYS A 235 -5.81 -11.42 -0.88
CA LYS A 235 -4.36 -11.73 -0.98
C LYS A 235 -3.60 -11.36 0.28
N MET A 236 -4.05 -10.31 0.98
CA MET A 236 -3.42 -9.86 2.21
C MET A 236 -3.38 -10.94 3.30
N ALA A 237 -4.40 -11.80 3.41
CA ALA A 237 -4.43 -12.88 4.40
C ALA A 237 -3.35 -13.94 4.18
N THR A 238 -2.90 -14.12 2.93
CA THR A 238 -1.86 -15.10 2.57
C THR A 238 -0.45 -14.53 2.60
N LYS A 239 -0.33 -13.20 2.49
CA LYS A 239 0.97 -12.50 2.45
C LYS A 239 1.38 -11.91 3.80
N LEU A 240 0.44 -11.73 4.71
CA LEU A 240 0.70 -11.23 6.05
C LEU A 240 1.04 -12.39 6.99
N THR A 241 2.08 -12.22 7.81
CA THR A 241 2.49 -13.17 8.83
C THR A 241 2.03 -12.70 10.20
N LEU A 242 1.21 -13.51 10.87
CA LEU A 242 0.65 -13.17 12.19
C LEU A 242 1.74 -12.86 13.24
N PRO A 243 2.84 -13.65 13.35
CA PRO A 243 3.90 -13.35 14.32
C PRO A 243 4.56 -11.98 14.09
N GLU A 244 4.79 -11.59 12.83
CA GLU A 244 5.36 -10.27 12.51
C GLU A 244 4.38 -9.15 12.87
N LEU A 245 3.07 -9.33 12.65
CA LEU A 245 2.06 -8.35 13.04
C LEU A 245 1.98 -8.18 14.55
N VAL A 246 1.92 -9.28 15.30
CA VAL A 246 1.90 -9.25 16.77
C VAL A 246 3.16 -8.56 17.30
N ALA A 247 4.33 -8.92 16.79
CA ALA A 247 5.60 -8.28 17.17
C ALA A 247 5.61 -6.77 16.85
N GLN A 248 5.11 -6.37 15.68
CA GLN A 248 5.05 -4.96 15.29
C GLN A 248 4.06 -4.15 16.14
N ILE A 249 2.92 -4.74 16.52
CA ILE A 249 1.94 -4.11 17.41
C ILE A 249 2.55 -3.90 18.80
N ALA A 250 3.21 -4.92 19.35
CA ALA A 250 3.87 -4.88 20.66
C ALA A 250 5.15 -4.01 20.69
N GLY A 251 5.84 -3.86 19.56
CA GLY A 251 7.07 -3.08 19.47
C GLY A 251 6.89 -1.58 19.76
N PRO A 252 7.99 -0.87 20.08
CA PRO A 252 7.96 0.54 20.47
C PRO A 252 7.34 1.44 19.40
N ARG A 253 6.77 2.58 19.83
CA ARG A 253 6.21 3.60 18.92
C ARG A 253 7.34 4.17 18.06
N GLY A 254 7.45 3.71 16.82
CA GLY A 254 8.16 4.45 15.78
C GLY A 254 7.38 5.72 15.46
N ASP A 255 7.56 6.76 16.27
CA ASP A 255 7.09 8.10 15.97
C ASP A 255 8.03 8.69 14.90
N ARG A 256 7.61 8.57 13.64
CA ARG A 256 8.02 9.46 12.54
C ARG A 256 6.76 10.14 12.00
#